data_AF-A0AAW5CKS2-F1
#
_entry.id   AF-A0AAW5CKS2-F1
#
_cell.length_a   1.000
_cell.length_b   1.000
_cell.length_c   1.000
_cell.angle_alpha   90.00
_cell.angle_beta   90.00
_cell.angle_gamma   90.00
#
_symmetry.space_group_name_H-M   'P 1'
#
loop_
_entity.id
_entity.type
_entity.pdbx_description
1 polymer ?
#
loop_
_entity_poly.entity_id
_entity_poly.type
_entity_poly.pdbx_seq_one_letter_code
_entity_poly.pdbx_strand_id
1 'polypeptide(L)' 'MTNEFKEKHPEVEWKVIIGMRHVLVHDYYQISDEMVWATIQTELLPLKEKVELYKRKLE' A
#
# COMPACT_ATOMS: atom_id res chain seq x y z
N MET A 1 -8.42 6.05 6.18
CA MET A 1 -8.46 6.71 4.85
C MET A 1 -9.88 6.60 4.31
N THR A 2 -10.49 7.73 3.98
CA THR A 2 -11.89 7.78 3.53
C THR A 2 -12.05 7.15 2.14
N ASN A 3 -13.28 6.77 1.79
CA ASN A 3 -13.57 6.28 0.44
C ASN A 3 -13.36 7.39 -0.60
N GLU A 4 -13.78 8.62 -0.30
CA GLU A 4 -13.55 9.79 -1.16
C GLU A 4 -12.07 10.01 -1.49
N PHE A 5 -11.16 9.87 -0.52
CA PHE A 5 -9.71 10.00 -0.80
C PHE A 5 -9.22 8.90 -1.74
N LYS A 6 -9.65 7.65 -1.52
CA LYS A 6 -9.27 6.53 -2.38
C LYS A 6 -9.81 6.69 -3.81
N GLU A 7 -11.04 7.20 -3.96
CA GLU A 7 -11.67 7.48 -5.24
C GLU A 7 -10.98 8.62 -6.01
N LYS A 8 -10.45 9.62 -5.30
CA LYS A 8 -9.65 10.72 -5.89
C LYS A 8 -8.24 10.31 -6.31
N HIS A 9 -7.76 9.15 -5.85
CA HIS A 9 -6.41 8.65 -6.10
C HIS A 9 -6.43 7.20 -6.64
N PRO A 10 -7.10 6.93 -7.78
CA PRO A 10 -7.25 5.56 -8.31
C PRO A 10 -5.93 4.97 -8.83
N GLU A 11 -4.89 5.78 -9.05
CA GLU A 11 -3.54 5.36 -9.43
C GLU A 11 -2.78 4.60 -8.33
N VAL A 12 -3.37 4.49 -7.14
CA VAL A 12 -2.85 3.66 -6.07
C VAL A 12 -3.76 2.46 -5.92
N GLU A 13 -3.17 1.26 -5.97
CA GLU A 13 -3.86 -0.02 -5.86
C GLU A 13 -4.32 -0.29 -4.40
N TRP A 14 -5.26 0.52 -3.91
CA TRP A 14 -5.69 0.51 -2.50
C TRP A 14 -6.18 -0.86 -2.03
N LYS A 15 -6.90 -1.59 -2.88
CA LYS A 15 -7.41 -2.92 -2.54
C LYS A 15 -6.27 -3.91 -2.31
N VAL A 16 -5.21 -3.84 -3.12
CA VAL A 16 -4.02 -4.69 -2.98
C VAL A 16 -3.30 -4.37 -1.67
N ILE A 17 -3.07 -3.08 -1.38
CA ILE A 17 -2.40 -2.64 -0.15
C ILE A 17 -3.18 -3.10 1.10
N ILE A 18 -4.50 -2.91 1.09
CA ILE A 18 -5.38 -3.33 2.20
C ILE A 18 -5.36 -4.85 2.36
N GLY A 19 -5.41 -5.60 1.25
CA GLY A 19 -5.35 -7.06 1.24
C GLY A 19 -4.02 -7.58 1.81
N MET A 20 -2.90 -7.03 1.35
CA MET A 20 -1.58 -7.41 1.85
C MET A 20 -1.46 -7.11 3.35
N ARG A 21 -1.94 -5.95 3.82
CA ARG A 21 -2.01 -5.65 5.26
C ARG A 21 -2.85 -6.69 6.01
N HIS A 22 -3.98 -7.11 5.47
CA HIS A 22 -4.84 -8.12 6.11
C HIS A 22 -4.06 -9.41 6.34
N VAL A 23 -3.39 -9.92 5.30
CA VAL A 23 -2.58 -11.14 5.40
C VAL A 23 -1.45 -10.97 6.41
N LEU A 24 -0.72 -9.86 6.37
CA LEU A 24 0.40 -9.60 7.28
C LEU A 24 -0.01 -9.56 8.77
N VAL A 25 -1.24 -9.14 9.07
CA VAL A 25 -1.71 -8.95 10.46
C VAL A 25 -2.55 -10.12 10.96
N HIS A 26 -3.37 -10.73 10.10
CA HIS A 26 -4.38 -11.73 10.50
C HIS A 26 -4.10 -13.14 9.98
N ASP A 27 -3.47 -13.26 8.82
CA ASP A 27 -3.22 -14.54 8.14
C ASP A 27 -1.73 -14.80 7.91
N TYR A 28 -0.91 -14.55 8.93
CA TYR A 28 0.55 -14.61 8.81
C TYR A 28 1.09 -15.97 8.36
N TYR A 29 0.33 -17.05 8.57
CA TYR A 29 0.63 -18.40 8.08
C TYR A 29 0.56 -18.54 6.56
N GLN A 30 -0.01 -17.57 5.85
CA GLN A 30 -0.08 -17.49 4.39
C GLN A 30 0.98 -16.56 3.79
N ILE A 31 1.86 -15.97 4.61
CA ILE A 31 2.89 -15.05 4.12
C ILE A 31 3.89 -15.83 3.26
N SER A 32 4.17 -15.27 2.07
CA SER A 32 5.29 -15.67 1.23
C SER A 32 6.42 -14.65 1.39
N ASP A 33 7.57 -15.10 1.91
CA ASP A 33 8.75 -14.26 2.08
C ASP A 33 9.25 -13.69 0.74
N GLU A 34 9.16 -14.48 -0.33
CA GLU A 34 9.50 -14.06 -1.68
C GLU A 34 8.60 -12.91 -2.14
N MET A 35 7.29 -13.00 -1.89
CA MET A 35 6.34 -11.94 -2.22
C MET A 35 6.61 -10.68 -1.40
N VAL A 36 6.87 -10.81 -0.10
CA VAL A 36 7.19 -9.66 0.76
C VAL A 36 8.48 -8.99 0.27
N TRP A 37 9.50 -9.77 -0.05
CA TRP A 37 10.76 -9.24 -0.58
C TRP A 37 10.56 -8.52 -1.91
N ALA A 38 9.82 -9.11 -2.85
CA ALA A 38 9.50 -8.46 -4.12
C ALA A 38 8.78 -7.13 -3.90
N THR A 39 7.77 -7.07 -3.03
CA THR A 39 7.04 -5.84 -2.70
C THR A 39 7.98 -4.77 -2.14
N ILE A 40 8.91 -5.14 -1.24
CA ILE A 40 9.89 -4.21 -0.69
C ILE A 40 10.76 -3.61 -1.79
N GLN A 41 11.22 -4.44 -2.74
CA GLN A 41 12.13 -4.03 -3.80
C GLN A 41 11.46 -3.21 -4.90
N THR A 42 10.16 -3.43 -5.16
CA THR A 42 9.50 -2.91 -6.38
C THR A 42 8.37 -1.93 -6.09
N GLU A 43 7.55 -2.17 -5.06
CA GLU A 43 6.30 -1.44 -4.85
C GLU A 43 6.36 -0.44 -3.69
N LEU A 44 7.15 -0.73 -2.66
CA LEU A 44 7.15 0.04 -1.42
C LEU A 44 7.71 1.45 -1.60
N LEU A 45 8.79 1.61 -2.39
CA LEU A 45 9.42 2.91 -2.63
C LEU A 45 8.49 3.85 -3.44
N PRO A 46 7.93 3.45 -4.60
CA PRO A 46 6.96 4.26 -5.33
C PRO A 46 5.74 4.66 -4.48
N LEU A 47 5.25 3.74 -3.64
CA LEU A 47 4.12 4.03 -2.74
C LEU A 47 4.50 5.11 -1.71
N LYS A 48 5.69 5.02 -1.12
CA LYS A 48 6.19 6.02 -0.16
C LYS A 48 6.26 7.41 -0.79
N GLU A 49 6.77 7.51 -2.01
CA GLU A 49 6.86 8.79 -2.73
C GLU A 49 5.48 9.41 -2.98
N LYS A 50 4.49 8.61 -3.36
CA LYS A 50 3.10 9.07 -3.51
C LYS A 50 2.51 9.56 -2.19
N VAL A 51 2.74 8.84 -1.09
CA VAL A 51 2.25 9.25 0.24
C VAL A 51 2.88 10.57 0.68
N GLU A 52 4.19 10.75 0.50
CA GLU A 52 4.85 12.03 0.82
C GLU A 52 4.41 13.18 -0.10
N LEU A 53 4.06 12.90 -1.36
CA LEU A 53 3.43 13.88 -2.23
C LEU A 53 2.06 14.32 -1.69
N TYR A 54 1.22 13.40 -1.22
CA TYR A 54 -0.10 13.74 -0.67
C TYR A 54 0.02 14.51 0.64
N LYS A 55 0.95 14.14 1.52
CA LYS A 55 1.21 14.88 2.77
C LYS A 55 1.57 16.34 2.48
N ARG A 56 2.48 16.59 1.53
CA ARG A 56 2.87 17.95 1.12
C ARG A 56 1.74 18.77 0.49
N LYS A 57 0.73 18.13 -0.10
CA LYS A 57 -0.43 18.83 -0.69
C LYS A 57 -1.50 19.21 0.34
N LEU A 58 -1.40 18.66 1.55
CA LEU A 58 -2.32 18.91 2.66
C LEU A 58 -1.79 19.96 3.64
N GLU A 59 -0.49 20.29 3.55
CA GLU A 59 0.16 21.45 4.17
C GLU A 59 -0.09 22.71 3.33
#